data_AF-V7CY25-F1
#
_entry.id   AF-V7CY25-F1
#
_cell.length_a   1.000
_cell.length_b   1.000
_cell.length_c   1.000
_cell.angle_alpha   90.00
_cell.angle_beta   90.00
_cell.angle_gamma   90.00
#
_symmetry.space_group_name_H-M   'P 1'
#
loop_
_entity.id
_entity.type
_entity.pdbx_description
1 polymer ?
#
loop_
_entity_poly.entity_id
_entity_poly.type
_entity_poly.pdbx_seq_one_letter_code
_entity_poly.pdbx_strand_id
1 'polypeptide(L)'
;MSILPSMDMPTIDVDLGPEKFEEEKQGGPLLHCDLCDTEVVHKLAQMFLPGLASACVDNTTGDLFKTAGSVAVDLRKEMIDYLTQRSESFVAESVILEGDPDGEVSDHPYDIISNLVDDFASSKRNLLSRVSGWILSEKREDNIEDFVQEMEVNGFWTLERREKIAETLLKNVDLANSYHCNMSFNSVEELANHIDNCNFRSIICENEGCNSRFCASHLKDHDSTCPFKIISCEQKCSANIMRREMDRHCITVCPMKVVNCPFYAIGCRSAVSQCMIEKHRSDDIDSHLWHFLKGIYKEASGDDLNNRVEQIIQVSKQ
;
A
#
# COMPACT_ATOMS: atom_id res chain seq x y z
N MET A 1 -76.87 54.45 31.87
CA MET A 1 -77.38 53.96 30.57
C MET A 1 -76.16 53.76 29.69
N SER A 2 -75.79 52.58 29.20
CA SER A 2 -76.44 51.27 29.19
C SER A 2 -75.37 50.19 29.20
N ILE A 3 -75.77 49.03 29.71
CA ILE A 3 -74.95 47.89 30.14
C ILE A 3 -74.53 47.05 28.93
N LEU A 4 -73.27 46.61 28.89
CA LEU A 4 -72.71 45.64 27.93
C LEU A 4 -73.26 44.23 28.24
N PRO A 5 -73.69 43.43 27.24
CA PRO A 5 -73.99 42.02 27.46
C PRO A 5 -72.73 41.16 27.32
N SER A 6 -72.50 40.34 28.34
CA SER A 6 -71.62 39.18 28.36
C SER A 6 -72.16 38.06 27.47
N MET A 7 -71.29 37.38 26.72
CA MET A 7 -71.57 36.05 26.20
C MET A 7 -70.37 35.13 26.41
N ASP A 8 -70.70 33.96 26.95
CA ASP A 8 -69.81 32.92 27.47
C ASP A 8 -68.95 32.25 26.41
N MET A 9 -67.72 31.89 26.79
CA MET A 9 -66.87 30.94 26.05
C MET A 9 -67.01 29.54 26.66
N PRO A 10 -67.06 28.46 25.86
CA PRO A 10 -67.19 27.11 26.39
C PRO A 10 -65.86 26.63 26.96
N THR A 11 -65.89 26.16 28.20
CA THR A 11 -64.81 25.36 28.82
C THR A 11 -64.76 23.99 28.17
N ILE A 12 -63.67 23.71 27.45
CA ILE A 12 -63.30 22.35 27.04
C ILE A 12 -62.47 21.77 28.20
N ASP A 13 -63.06 20.85 28.96
CA ASP A 13 -62.32 19.98 29.87
C ASP A 13 -61.39 19.10 29.04
N VAL A 14 -60.09 19.37 29.09
CA VAL A 14 -59.06 18.44 28.61
C VAL A 14 -58.57 17.69 29.83
N ASP A 15 -59.00 16.43 29.93
CA ASP A 15 -58.54 15.43 30.87
C ASP A 15 -57.02 15.26 30.73
N LEU A 16 -56.25 15.91 31.59
CA LEU A 16 -54.81 15.71 31.74
C LEU A 16 -54.59 14.41 32.51
N GLY A 17 -54.79 13.28 31.83
CA GLY A 17 -54.21 12.01 32.26
C GLY A 17 -52.68 12.17 32.32
N PRO A 18 -51.98 11.54 33.29
CA PRO A 18 -50.54 11.60 33.34
C PRO A 18 -49.99 10.88 32.11
N GLU A 19 -49.54 11.63 31.12
CA GLU A 19 -48.62 11.12 30.10
C GLU A 19 -47.44 10.55 30.86
N LYS A 20 -47.30 9.22 30.79
CA LYS A 20 -46.06 8.55 31.16
C LYS A 20 -45.00 9.16 30.26
N PHE A 21 -44.20 10.06 30.81
CA PHE A 21 -42.88 10.33 30.31
C PHE A 21 -42.20 8.96 30.22
N GLU A 22 -42.08 8.43 29.01
CA GLU A 22 -41.09 7.40 28.74
C GLU A 22 -39.78 8.04 29.16
N GLU A 23 -39.18 7.51 30.22
CA GLU A 23 -37.83 7.85 30.62
C GLU A 23 -36.96 7.67 29.38
N GLU A 24 -36.55 8.78 28.75
CA GLU A 24 -35.35 8.81 27.94
C GLU A 24 -34.27 8.24 28.86
N LYS A 25 -33.96 6.95 28.68
CA LYS A 25 -32.76 6.36 29.25
C LYS A 25 -31.64 7.29 28.82
N GLN A 26 -31.09 8.05 29.77
CA GLN A 26 -29.82 8.73 29.61
C GLN A 26 -28.86 7.72 29.00
N GLY A 27 -28.64 7.82 27.69
CA GLY A 27 -27.73 6.94 26.98
C GLY A 27 -26.37 7.09 27.65
N GLY A 28 -25.79 5.97 28.09
CA GLY A 28 -24.42 5.97 28.57
C GLY A 28 -23.47 6.52 27.50
N PRO A 29 -22.21 6.81 27.86
CA PRO A 29 -21.22 7.24 26.88
C PRO A 29 -21.15 6.24 25.71
N LEU A 30 -21.29 6.75 24.49
CA LEU A 30 -21.13 5.96 23.26
C LEU A 30 -19.69 5.42 23.21
N LEU A 31 -19.57 4.13 22.89
CA LEU A 31 -18.29 3.45 22.72
C LEU A 31 -17.90 3.46 21.24
N HIS A 32 -16.74 4.04 20.91
CA HIS A 32 -16.28 4.15 19.53
C HIS A 32 -15.40 2.97 19.13
N CYS A 33 -15.46 2.59 17.85
CA CYS A 33 -14.49 1.67 17.27
C CYS A 33 -13.17 2.40 17.02
N ASP A 34 -12.09 1.89 17.58
CA ASP A 34 -10.77 2.51 17.45
C ASP A 34 -9.92 1.97 16.29
N LEU A 35 -10.47 1.04 15.50
CA LEU A 35 -9.73 0.38 14.42
C LEU A 35 -9.51 1.32 13.23
N CYS A 36 -8.31 1.26 12.68
CA CYS A 36 -7.88 1.99 11.51
C CYS A 36 -6.92 1.16 10.67
N ASP A 37 -6.56 1.70 9.51
CA ASP A 37 -5.68 1.07 8.55
C ASP A 37 -4.26 0.94 9.12
N THR A 38 -3.92 -0.28 9.52
CA THR A 38 -2.62 -0.61 10.12
C THR A 38 -1.44 -0.36 9.19
N GLU A 39 -1.61 -0.46 7.87
CA GLU A 39 -0.52 -0.19 6.92
C GLU A 39 -0.23 1.31 6.83
N VAL A 40 -1.28 2.13 6.81
CA VAL A 40 -1.14 3.59 6.85
C VAL A 40 -0.53 4.03 8.18
N VAL A 41 -1.02 3.52 9.31
CA VAL A 41 -0.47 3.79 10.65
C VAL A 41 1.02 3.41 10.71
N HIS A 42 1.40 2.26 10.19
CA HIS A 42 2.80 1.82 10.20
C HIS A 42 3.70 2.73 9.36
N LYS A 43 3.26 3.11 8.14
CA LYS A 43 3.99 4.06 7.29
C LYS A 43 4.14 5.43 7.96
N LEU A 44 3.08 5.94 8.56
CA LEU A 44 3.10 7.18 9.34
C LEU A 44 4.09 7.08 10.51
N ALA A 45 4.03 5.98 11.27
CA ALA A 45 4.94 5.76 12.37
C ALA A 45 6.41 5.73 11.93
N GLN A 46 6.71 5.12 10.79
CA GLN A 46 8.07 5.08 10.21
C GLN A 46 8.60 6.48 9.88
N MET A 47 7.77 7.37 9.34
CA MET A 47 8.20 8.71 8.89
C MET A 47 8.57 9.68 10.03
N PHE A 48 8.05 9.47 11.25
CA PHE A 48 8.29 10.39 12.36
C PHE A 48 9.75 10.46 12.81
N LEU A 49 10.50 9.36 12.73
CA LEU A 49 11.92 9.35 13.12
C LEU A 49 12.77 10.19 12.17
N PRO A 50 12.74 9.97 10.84
CA PRO A 50 13.42 10.84 9.89
C PRO A 50 13.00 12.30 10.00
N GLY A 51 11.71 12.59 10.18
CA GLY A 51 11.21 13.95 10.37
C GLY A 51 11.78 14.63 11.62
N LEU A 52 11.81 13.92 12.74
CA LEU A 52 12.41 14.41 13.99
C LEU A 52 13.93 14.56 13.87
N ALA A 53 14.62 13.58 13.28
CA ALA A 53 16.06 13.63 13.08
C ALA A 53 16.47 14.80 12.19
N SER A 54 15.74 15.02 11.09
CA SER A 54 15.87 16.20 10.22
C SER A 54 15.76 17.51 11.01
N ALA A 55 14.74 17.63 11.87
CA ALA A 55 14.58 18.79 12.75
C ALA A 55 15.75 18.96 13.74
N CYS A 56 16.24 17.88 14.35
CA CYS A 56 17.34 17.91 15.32
C CYS A 56 18.68 18.29 14.67
N VAL A 57 19.00 17.67 13.53
CA VAL A 57 20.22 17.95 12.76
C VAL A 57 20.19 19.41 12.30
N ASP A 58 19.12 19.83 11.64
CA ASP A 58 19.04 21.20 11.11
C ASP A 58 18.99 22.27 12.22
N ASN A 59 18.45 21.96 13.40
CA ASN A 59 18.45 22.87 14.54
C ASN A 59 19.86 23.09 15.11
N THR A 60 20.71 22.07 15.05
CA THR A 60 22.05 22.06 15.65
C THR A 60 23.19 22.30 14.66
N THR A 61 22.90 22.35 13.35
CA THR A 61 23.90 22.65 12.31
C THR A 61 24.68 23.92 12.62
N GLY A 62 25.98 23.77 12.86
CA GLY A 62 26.91 24.87 13.13
C GLY A 62 26.82 25.47 14.54
N ASP A 63 26.08 24.85 15.45
CA ASP A 63 26.16 25.14 16.89
C ASP A 63 27.32 24.34 17.50
N LEU A 64 28.16 25.00 18.30
CA LEU A 64 29.32 24.38 18.95
C LEU A 64 28.98 23.73 20.30
N PHE A 65 27.80 24.01 20.86
CA PHE A 65 27.40 23.59 22.20
C PHE A 65 26.25 22.58 22.21
N LYS A 66 25.55 22.43 21.08
CA LYS A 66 24.40 21.52 20.94
C LYS A 66 24.67 20.42 19.93
N THR A 67 24.18 19.23 20.24
CA THR A 67 24.15 18.08 19.35
C THR A 67 22.71 17.65 19.07
N ALA A 68 22.47 16.92 17.98
CA ALA A 68 21.13 16.42 17.65
C ALA A 68 20.51 15.63 18.83
N GLY A 69 21.29 14.77 19.49
CA GLY A 69 20.86 14.05 20.69
C GLY A 69 20.47 14.97 21.87
N SER A 70 21.15 16.10 22.05
CA SER A 70 20.87 17.04 23.15
C SER A 70 19.52 17.76 23.03
N VAL A 71 18.99 17.90 21.81
CA VAL A 71 17.71 18.58 21.54
C VAL A 71 16.55 17.60 21.26
N ALA A 72 16.84 16.32 21.06
CA ALA A 72 15.87 15.35 20.55
C ALA A 72 14.65 15.13 21.46
N VAL A 73 14.83 15.12 22.78
CA VAL A 73 13.73 14.92 23.73
C VAL A 73 12.71 16.04 23.64
N ASP A 74 13.19 17.29 23.62
CA ASP A 74 12.35 18.49 23.57
C ASP A 74 11.68 18.61 22.20
N LEU A 75 12.45 18.46 21.11
CA LEU A 75 11.90 18.52 19.75
C LEU A 75 10.89 17.42 19.47
N ARG A 76 11.05 16.21 20.02
CA ARG A 76 10.03 15.15 19.93
C ARG A 76 8.72 15.58 20.57
N LYS A 77 8.78 16.18 21.76
CA LYS A 77 7.58 16.66 22.45
C LYS A 77 6.91 17.77 21.64
N GLU A 78 7.69 18.76 21.20
CA GLU A 78 7.19 19.85 20.36
C GLU A 78 6.57 19.33 19.05
N MET A 79 7.15 18.29 18.44
CA MET A 79 6.61 17.66 17.23
C MET A 79 5.25 17.02 17.49
N ILE A 80 5.12 16.25 18.56
CA ILE A 80 3.86 15.59 18.91
C ILE A 80 2.77 16.64 19.17
N ASP A 81 3.09 17.67 19.95
CA ASP A 81 2.15 18.76 20.28
C ASP A 81 1.73 19.51 19.01
N TYR A 82 2.69 19.85 18.14
CA TYR A 82 2.44 20.52 16.85
C TYR A 82 1.55 19.68 15.93
N LEU A 83 1.89 18.40 15.72
CA LEU A 83 1.14 17.52 14.82
C LEU A 83 -0.28 17.29 15.33
N THR A 84 -0.43 17.07 16.64
CA THR A 84 -1.75 16.89 17.27
C THR A 84 -2.61 18.14 17.04
N GLN A 85 -2.10 19.31 17.40
CA GLN A 85 -2.83 20.57 17.25
C GLN A 85 -3.20 20.85 15.78
N ARG A 86 -2.28 20.60 14.84
CA ARG A 86 -2.55 20.84 13.42
C ARG A 86 -3.52 19.85 12.81
N SER A 87 -3.44 18.57 13.18
CA SER A 87 -4.38 17.57 12.71
C SER A 87 -5.80 17.82 13.24
N GLU A 88 -5.96 18.23 14.51
CA GLU A 88 -7.27 18.59 15.07
C GLU A 88 -7.90 19.81 14.37
N SER A 89 -7.07 20.77 13.96
CA SER A 89 -7.53 21.98 13.25
C SER A 89 -7.85 21.71 11.77
N PHE A 90 -7.44 20.56 11.23
CA PHE A 90 -7.60 20.21 9.81
C PHE A 90 -9.07 20.23 9.37
N VAL A 91 -9.98 19.71 10.21
CA VAL A 91 -11.43 19.68 9.96
C VAL A 91 -12.00 21.10 9.76
N ALA A 92 -11.50 22.08 10.51
CA ALA A 92 -11.98 23.45 10.41
C ALA A 92 -11.47 24.15 9.13
N GLU A 93 -10.24 23.83 8.69
CA GLU A 93 -9.65 24.38 7.47
C GLU A 93 -10.29 23.78 6.21
N SER A 94 -10.59 22.48 6.19
CA SER A 94 -11.20 21.80 5.04
C SER A 94 -12.64 22.25 4.76
N VAL A 95 -13.44 22.53 5.79
CA VAL A 95 -14.82 23.03 5.65
C VAL A 95 -14.88 24.45 5.05
N ILE A 96 -13.81 25.24 5.17
CA ILE A 96 -13.74 26.59 4.59
C ILE A 96 -13.45 26.53 3.07
N LEU A 97 -12.85 25.45 2.59
CA LEU A 97 -12.44 25.28 1.19
C LEU A 97 -13.50 24.65 0.28
N GLU A 98 -14.62 24.13 0.81
CA GLU A 98 -15.74 23.56 0.03
C GLU A 98 -16.51 24.59 -0.84
N GLY A 99 -16.01 25.82 -0.98
CA GLY A 99 -16.58 26.87 -1.82
C GLY A 99 -16.08 26.91 -3.27
N ASP A 100 -15.11 26.07 -3.66
CA ASP A 100 -14.55 26.06 -5.03
C ASP A 100 -15.19 24.97 -5.91
N PRO A 101 -15.70 25.29 -7.13
CA PRO A 101 -16.40 24.31 -7.97
C PRO A 101 -15.49 23.27 -8.65
N ASP A 102 -14.17 23.38 -8.49
CA ASP A 102 -13.18 22.45 -9.04
C ASP A 102 -12.65 21.60 -7.89
N GLY A 103 -13.22 20.40 -7.71
CA GLY A 103 -12.96 19.53 -6.57
C GLY A 103 -11.48 19.16 -6.44
N GLU A 104 -10.85 19.58 -5.35
CA GLU A 104 -9.57 19.05 -4.95
C GLU A 104 -9.78 17.68 -4.29
N VAL A 105 -9.07 16.70 -4.85
CA VAL A 105 -8.98 15.33 -4.38
C VAL A 105 -8.67 15.35 -2.89
N SER A 106 -9.48 14.68 -2.07
CA SER A 106 -9.13 14.45 -0.66
C SER A 106 -7.76 13.79 -0.63
N ASP A 107 -6.73 14.53 -0.20
CA ASP A 107 -5.36 14.03 -0.11
C ASP A 107 -5.32 12.80 0.79
N HIS A 108 -4.48 11.83 0.45
CA HIS A 108 -4.31 10.63 1.27
C HIS A 108 -3.77 11.05 2.65
N PRO A 109 -4.29 10.52 3.79
CA PRO A 109 -3.87 10.93 5.13
C PRO A 109 -2.36 10.94 5.38
N TYR A 110 -1.65 9.98 4.77
CA TYR A 110 -0.18 9.94 4.76
C TYR A 110 0.44 11.24 4.23
N ASP A 111 -0.03 11.74 3.08
CA ASP A 111 0.55 12.93 2.44
C ASP A 111 0.28 14.18 3.29
N ILE A 112 -0.94 14.30 3.83
CA ILE A 112 -1.32 15.38 4.74
C ILE A 112 -0.38 15.41 5.94
N ILE A 113 -0.22 14.29 6.64
CA ILE A 113 0.62 14.22 7.84
C ILE A 113 2.11 14.36 7.47
N SER A 114 2.55 13.86 6.31
CA SER A 114 3.92 14.07 5.81
C SER A 114 4.24 15.56 5.68
N ASN A 115 3.34 16.31 5.05
CA ASN A 115 3.50 17.75 4.87
C ASN A 115 3.60 18.46 6.23
N LEU A 116 2.78 18.07 7.22
CA LEU A 116 2.87 18.62 8.57
C LEU A 116 4.23 18.30 9.24
N VAL A 117 4.75 17.09 9.05
CA VAL A 117 6.08 16.70 9.56
C VAL A 117 7.19 17.52 8.90
N ASP A 118 7.11 17.73 7.59
CA ASP A 118 8.09 18.52 6.82
C ASP A 118 8.04 20.01 7.17
N ASP A 119 6.84 20.55 7.39
CA ASP A 119 6.62 21.91 7.88
C ASP A 119 7.22 22.09 9.29
N PHE A 120 6.97 21.12 10.18
CA PHE A 120 7.58 21.12 11.50
C PHE A 120 9.11 21.11 11.39
N ALA A 121 9.70 20.19 10.64
CA ALA A 121 11.15 20.10 10.49
C ALA A 121 11.74 21.40 9.91
N SER A 122 11.08 21.97 8.90
CA SER A 122 11.46 23.24 8.29
C SER A 122 11.39 24.41 9.27
N SER A 123 10.44 24.41 10.20
CA SER A 123 10.31 25.44 11.25
C SER A 123 11.46 25.42 12.27
N LYS A 124 12.17 24.29 12.40
CA LYS A 124 13.27 24.13 13.37
C LYS A 124 14.65 24.46 12.81
N ARG A 125 14.75 24.81 11.52
CA ARG A 125 15.99 25.20 10.85
C ARG A 125 16.58 26.48 11.45
N ASN A 126 17.90 26.48 11.62
CA ASN A 126 18.68 27.65 12.01
C ASN A 126 19.25 28.39 10.77
N LEU A 127 20.02 29.46 10.96
CA LEU A 127 20.53 30.28 9.85
C LEU A 127 21.42 29.52 8.86
N LEU A 128 22.20 28.56 9.33
CA LEU A 128 23.14 27.79 8.50
C LEU A 128 22.44 26.64 7.78
N SER A 129 21.43 26.03 8.40
CA SER A 129 20.63 24.98 7.76
C SER A 129 19.62 25.49 6.74
N ARG A 130 19.45 26.82 6.62
CA ARG A 130 18.65 27.46 5.55
C ARG A 130 19.42 27.67 4.25
N VAL A 131 20.72 27.39 4.22
CA VAL A 131 21.55 27.54 3.02
C VAL A 131 21.22 26.42 2.04
N SER A 132 20.88 26.76 0.80
CA SER A 132 20.48 25.80 -0.25
C SER A 132 21.52 24.69 -0.46
N GLY A 133 22.81 25.03 -0.37
CA GLY A 133 23.91 24.07 -0.48
C GLY A 133 24.05 23.11 0.70
N TRP A 134 23.51 23.44 1.88
CA TRP A 134 23.41 22.50 3.00
C TRP A 134 22.19 21.58 2.85
N ILE A 135 21.05 22.16 2.45
CA ILE A 135 19.79 21.42 2.28
C ILE A 135 19.94 20.26 1.29
N LEU A 136 20.70 20.48 0.21
CA LEU A 136 20.97 19.48 -0.83
C LEU A 136 22.28 18.70 -0.62
N SER A 137 22.88 18.77 0.56
CA SER A 137 24.19 18.15 0.79
C SER A 137 24.04 16.70 1.24
N GLU A 138 24.77 15.79 0.60
CA GLU A 138 24.88 14.37 1.01
C GLU A 138 25.28 14.25 2.49
N LYS A 139 26.19 15.11 2.96
CA LYS A 139 26.60 15.14 4.36
C LYS A 139 25.43 15.38 5.33
N ARG A 140 24.42 16.15 4.93
CA ARG A 140 23.23 16.39 5.76
C ARG A 140 22.39 15.10 5.83
N GLU A 141 22.20 14.44 4.70
CA GLU A 141 21.47 13.17 4.60
C GLU A 141 22.15 12.09 5.44
N ASP A 142 23.47 11.92 5.29
CA ASP A 142 24.28 11.00 6.11
C ASP A 142 24.08 11.24 7.61
N ASN A 143 24.15 12.51 8.06
CA ASN A 143 23.97 12.84 9.47
C ASN A 143 22.55 12.52 9.98
N ILE A 144 21.53 12.63 9.12
CA ILE A 144 20.16 12.29 9.48
C ILE A 144 20.02 10.78 9.60
N GLU A 145 20.54 10.02 8.62
CA GLU A 145 20.50 8.56 8.63
C GLU A 145 21.26 7.98 9.83
N ASP A 146 22.48 8.45 10.09
CA ASP A 146 23.27 8.07 11.26
C ASP A 146 22.52 8.33 12.56
N PHE A 147 21.85 9.48 12.67
CA PHE A 147 21.10 9.84 13.86
C PHE A 147 19.80 9.04 14.02
N VAL A 148 19.09 8.76 12.92
CA VAL A 148 17.93 7.83 12.95
C VAL A 148 18.38 6.45 13.43
N GLN A 149 19.48 5.93 12.90
CA GLN A 149 20.03 4.63 13.31
C GLN A 149 20.41 4.63 14.80
N GLU A 150 21.03 5.71 15.29
CA GLU A 150 21.33 5.88 16.71
C GLU A 150 20.04 5.84 17.57
N MET A 151 19.00 6.57 17.16
CA MET A 151 17.72 6.61 17.86
C MET A 151 17.04 5.24 17.90
N GLU A 152 17.11 4.47 16.82
CA GLU A 152 16.54 3.12 16.74
C GLU A 152 17.28 2.12 17.62
N VAL A 153 18.62 2.09 17.54
CA VAL A 153 19.46 1.20 18.36
C VAL A 153 19.26 1.46 19.85
N ASN A 154 19.12 2.73 20.23
CA ASN A 154 18.91 3.14 21.61
C ASN A 154 17.44 3.04 22.06
N GLY A 155 16.51 2.68 21.16
CA GLY A 155 15.08 2.62 21.47
C GLY A 155 14.48 3.96 21.90
N PHE A 156 15.03 5.08 21.41
CA PHE A 156 14.65 6.43 21.81
C PHE A 156 13.14 6.72 21.61
N TRP A 157 12.62 6.30 20.45
CA TRP A 157 11.19 6.40 20.12
C TRP A 157 10.71 5.12 19.44
N THR A 158 10.24 4.20 20.28
CA THR A 158 9.79 2.87 19.84
C THR A 158 8.67 2.94 18.81
N LEU A 159 8.62 1.96 17.91
CA LEU A 159 7.58 1.85 16.88
C LEU A 159 6.17 1.89 17.48
N GLU A 160 5.91 1.10 18.53
CA GLU A 160 4.61 1.07 19.22
C GLU A 160 4.13 2.46 19.67
N ARG A 161 5.04 3.29 20.21
CA ARG A 161 4.70 4.66 20.62
C ARG A 161 4.42 5.56 19.44
N ARG A 162 5.14 5.37 18.33
CA ARG A 162 4.92 6.12 17.08
C ARG A 162 3.59 5.73 16.45
N GLU A 163 3.24 4.45 16.45
CA GLU A 163 1.95 3.93 15.95
C GLU A 163 0.77 4.52 16.72
N LYS A 164 0.87 4.64 18.05
CA LYS A 164 -0.20 5.29 18.84
C LYS A 164 -0.46 6.75 18.45
N ILE A 165 0.61 7.49 18.15
CA ILE A 165 0.49 8.88 17.69
C ILE A 165 -0.09 8.90 16.26
N ALA A 166 0.41 8.03 15.39
CA ALA A 166 -0.11 7.90 14.03
C ALA A 166 -1.61 7.54 13.99
N GLU A 167 -2.09 6.64 14.85
CA GLU A 167 -3.51 6.32 15.00
C GLU A 167 -4.35 7.57 15.31
N THR A 168 -3.90 8.40 16.25
CA THR A 168 -4.59 9.65 16.60
C THR A 168 -4.60 10.64 15.44
N LEU A 169 -3.43 10.88 14.82
CA LEU A 169 -3.32 11.82 13.71
C LEU A 169 -4.15 11.37 12.50
N LEU A 170 -4.16 10.06 12.20
CA LEU A 170 -4.94 9.49 11.11
C LEU A 170 -6.44 9.74 11.30
N LYS A 171 -6.98 9.49 12.50
CA LYS A 171 -8.39 9.75 12.82
C LYS A 171 -8.77 11.23 12.69
N ASN A 172 -7.84 12.13 12.98
CA ASN A 172 -8.07 13.57 12.89
C ASN A 172 -8.15 14.07 11.43
N VAL A 173 -7.37 13.48 10.51
CA VAL A 173 -7.29 13.95 9.12
C VAL A 173 -8.13 13.15 8.13
N ASP A 174 -8.57 11.93 8.48
CA ASP A 174 -9.38 11.07 7.60
C ASP A 174 -10.87 11.43 7.63
N LEU A 175 -11.22 12.59 7.08
CA LEU A 175 -12.58 13.13 7.06
C LEU A 175 -13.60 12.20 6.38
N ALA A 176 -13.16 11.47 5.35
CA ALA A 176 -13.98 10.54 4.60
C ALA A 176 -14.16 9.18 5.31
N ASN A 177 -13.48 8.95 6.44
CA ASN A 177 -13.45 7.67 7.16
C ASN A 177 -13.06 6.50 6.24
N SER A 178 -12.14 6.76 5.30
CA SER A 178 -11.66 5.77 4.33
C SER A 178 -10.57 4.87 4.91
N TYR A 179 -9.90 5.34 5.96
CA TYR A 179 -8.76 4.70 6.62
C TYR A 179 -8.99 4.46 8.12
N HIS A 180 -10.13 4.88 8.69
CA HIS A 180 -10.53 4.52 10.05
C HIS A 180 -12.03 4.26 10.19
N CYS A 181 -12.39 3.51 11.22
CA CYS A 181 -13.78 3.26 11.56
C CYS A 181 -14.36 4.40 12.40
N ASN A 182 -15.52 4.93 12.00
CA ASN A 182 -16.26 5.97 12.74
C ASN A 182 -17.56 5.43 13.38
N MET A 183 -17.69 4.11 13.55
CA MET A 183 -18.87 3.53 14.18
C MET A 183 -18.83 3.67 15.71
N SER A 184 -20.00 3.90 16.31
CA SER A 184 -20.19 4.00 17.77
C SER A 184 -21.34 3.11 18.24
N PHE A 185 -21.25 2.59 19.47
CA PHE A 185 -22.13 1.57 20.02
C PHE A 185 -22.59 1.92 21.45
N ASN A 186 -23.73 1.39 21.86
CA ASN A 186 -24.30 1.64 23.19
C ASN A 186 -23.86 0.60 24.24
N SER A 187 -23.21 -0.48 23.81
CA SER A 187 -22.74 -1.54 24.69
C SER A 187 -21.40 -2.11 24.23
N VAL A 188 -20.67 -2.69 25.19
CA VAL A 188 -19.39 -3.38 24.94
C VAL A 188 -19.59 -4.61 24.05
N GLU A 189 -20.73 -5.30 24.18
CA GLU A 189 -21.06 -6.48 23.38
C GLU A 189 -21.29 -6.12 21.91
N GLU A 190 -22.02 -5.04 21.63
CA GLU A 190 -22.20 -4.52 20.27
C GLU A 190 -20.87 -4.12 19.63
N LEU A 191 -20.01 -3.41 20.38
CA LEU A 191 -18.68 -3.02 19.91
C LEU A 191 -17.80 -4.25 19.62
N ALA A 192 -17.81 -5.27 20.50
CA ALA A 192 -17.04 -6.50 20.29
C ALA A 192 -17.50 -7.24 19.03
N ASN A 193 -18.81 -7.39 18.84
CA ASN A 193 -19.39 -8.00 17.64
C ASN A 193 -19.04 -7.20 16.37
N HIS A 194 -18.97 -5.87 16.47
CA HIS A 194 -18.49 -5.03 15.37
C HIS A 194 -17.01 -5.27 15.07
N ILE A 195 -16.14 -5.28 16.07
CA ILE A 195 -14.68 -5.45 15.89
C ILE A 195 -14.38 -6.73 15.08
N ASP A 196 -15.09 -7.83 15.37
CA ASP A 196 -14.94 -9.09 14.65
C ASP A 196 -15.33 -9.01 13.17
N ASN A 197 -16.17 -8.04 12.79
CA ASN A 197 -16.64 -7.82 11.42
C ASN A 197 -16.12 -6.53 10.78
N CYS A 198 -15.32 -5.75 11.51
CA CYS A 198 -14.82 -4.46 11.04
C CYS A 198 -13.90 -4.64 9.83
N ASN A 199 -14.00 -3.76 8.83
CA ASN A 199 -13.13 -3.79 7.66
C ASN A 199 -11.67 -3.45 8.00
N PHE A 200 -11.44 -2.74 9.10
CA PHE A 200 -10.09 -2.42 9.58
C PHE A 200 -9.53 -3.46 10.56
N ARG A 201 -10.29 -4.53 10.86
CA ARG A 201 -9.77 -5.60 11.72
C ARG A 201 -8.55 -6.25 11.09
N SER A 202 -7.58 -6.58 11.92
CA SER A 202 -6.39 -7.31 11.50
C SER A 202 -6.75 -8.74 11.13
N ILE A 203 -6.36 -9.18 9.95
CA ILE A 203 -6.43 -10.57 9.49
C ILE A 203 -5.04 -11.08 9.12
N ILE A 204 -4.89 -12.41 9.11
CA ILE A 204 -3.65 -13.09 8.69
C ILE A 204 -3.96 -13.80 7.38
N CYS A 205 -3.03 -13.77 6.43
CA CYS A 205 -3.17 -14.50 5.17
C CYS A 205 -3.39 -16.00 5.42
N GLU A 206 -4.37 -16.59 4.73
CA GLU A 206 -4.68 -18.02 4.82
C GLU A 206 -3.80 -18.89 3.91
N ASN A 207 -3.04 -18.29 2.98
CA ASN A 207 -2.16 -19.04 2.09
C ASN A 207 -0.99 -19.64 2.87
N GLU A 208 -0.76 -20.95 2.72
CA GLU A 208 0.30 -21.67 3.42
C GLU A 208 1.68 -21.03 3.20
N GLY A 209 2.35 -20.68 4.30
CA GLY A 209 3.67 -20.04 4.31
C GLY A 209 3.66 -18.51 4.26
N CYS A 210 2.50 -17.89 4.03
CA CYS A 210 2.35 -16.44 4.14
C CYS A 210 2.06 -16.05 5.60
N ASN A 211 2.92 -15.22 6.20
CA ASN A 211 2.72 -14.70 7.56
C ASN A 211 2.28 -13.23 7.57
N SER A 212 1.84 -12.69 6.43
CA SER A 212 1.40 -11.30 6.31
C SER A 212 0.16 -11.06 7.17
N ARG A 213 0.17 -9.92 7.88
CA ARG A 213 -0.94 -9.39 8.65
C ARG A 213 -1.32 -8.04 8.08
N PHE A 214 -2.61 -7.82 7.82
CA PHE A 214 -3.15 -6.62 7.17
C PHE A 214 -4.62 -6.43 7.56
N CYS A 215 -5.19 -5.27 7.25
CA CYS A 215 -6.62 -5.01 7.47
C CYS A 215 -7.50 -5.82 6.52
N ALA A 216 -8.70 -6.20 6.96
CA ALA A 216 -9.63 -6.95 6.11
C ALA A 216 -10.00 -6.22 4.80
N SER A 217 -9.98 -4.88 4.79
CA SER A 217 -10.12 -4.04 3.59
C SER A 217 -9.08 -4.37 2.51
N HIS A 218 -7.86 -4.75 2.91
CA HIS A 218 -6.74 -5.03 2.00
C HIS A 218 -6.67 -6.49 1.55
N LEU A 219 -7.64 -7.33 1.94
CA LEU A 219 -7.64 -8.75 1.60
C LEU A 219 -7.55 -9.00 0.10
N LYS A 220 -8.31 -8.25 -0.69
CA LYS A 220 -8.34 -8.42 -2.14
C LYS A 220 -7.01 -8.03 -2.78
N ASP A 221 -6.41 -6.93 -2.31
CA ASP A 221 -5.16 -6.41 -2.84
C ASP A 221 -3.99 -7.33 -2.48
N HIS A 222 -3.94 -7.79 -1.23
CA HIS A 222 -3.00 -8.83 -0.80
C HIS A 222 -3.18 -10.11 -1.61
N ASP A 223 -4.40 -10.64 -1.74
CA ASP A 223 -4.67 -11.87 -2.49
C ASP A 223 -4.22 -11.79 -3.96
N SER A 224 -4.33 -10.60 -4.58
CA SER A 224 -3.87 -10.36 -5.95
C SER A 224 -2.35 -10.40 -6.10
N THR A 225 -1.60 -10.10 -5.04
CA THR A 225 -0.13 -9.98 -5.04
C THR A 225 0.58 -11.03 -4.19
N CYS A 226 -0.17 -11.84 -3.43
CA CYS A 226 0.38 -12.76 -2.45
C CYS A 226 1.39 -13.73 -3.09
N PRO A 227 2.65 -13.74 -2.64
CA PRO A 227 3.71 -14.56 -3.25
C PRO A 227 3.52 -16.06 -3.01
N PHE A 228 2.77 -16.43 -1.96
CA PHE A 228 2.48 -17.81 -1.59
C PHE A 228 1.21 -18.36 -2.23
N LYS A 229 0.40 -17.50 -2.86
CA LYS A 229 -0.82 -17.93 -3.52
C LYS A 229 -0.49 -18.88 -4.66
N ILE A 230 -1.19 -20.01 -4.68
CA ILE A 230 -1.14 -20.98 -5.78
C ILE A 230 -2.01 -20.45 -6.92
N ILE A 231 -1.39 -20.21 -8.08
CA ILE A 231 -2.03 -19.70 -9.28
C ILE A 231 -1.71 -20.57 -10.49
N SER A 232 -2.56 -20.54 -11.51
CA SER A 232 -2.31 -21.29 -12.74
C SER A 232 -1.10 -20.74 -13.49
N CYS A 233 -0.36 -21.63 -14.18
CA CYS A 233 0.82 -21.26 -14.96
C CYS A 233 0.51 -20.16 -16.00
N GLU A 234 1.34 -19.13 -16.05
CA GLU A 234 1.19 -18.01 -16.99
C GLU A 234 1.38 -18.44 -18.45
N GLN A 235 2.21 -19.47 -18.68
CA GLN A 235 2.37 -20.11 -19.99
C GLN A 235 1.23 -21.10 -20.33
N LYS A 236 0.17 -21.14 -19.50
CA LYS A 236 -1.04 -21.97 -19.69
C LYS A 236 -0.76 -23.47 -19.79
N CYS A 237 0.26 -23.95 -19.08
CA CYS A 237 0.37 -25.39 -18.83
C CYS A 237 -0.68 -25.82 -17.78
N SER A 238 -0.81 -27.12 -17.53
CA SER A 238 -1.79 -27.66 -16.59
C SER A 238 -1.43 -27.51 -15.10
N ALA A 239 -0.27 -26.95 -14.79
CA ALA A 239 0.21 -26.85 -13.41
C ALA A 239 -0.32 -25.59 -12.70
N ASN A 240 -0.60 -25.73 -11.40
CA ASN A 240 -0.79 -24.62 -10.48
C ASN A 240 0.48 -24.46 -9.64
N ILE A 241 1.02 -23.25 -9.64
CA ILE A 241 2.34 -22.92 -9.12
C ILE A 241 2.20 -21.80 -8.09
N MET A 242 2.97 -21.88 -7.02
CA MET A 242 3.10 -20.75 -6.09
C MET A 242 3.63 -19.54 -6.84
N ARG A 243 2.99 -18.37 -6.72
CA ARG A 243 3.31 -17.17 -7.49
C ARG A 243 4.82 -16.87 -7.52
N ARG A 244 5.50 -16.91 -6.37
CA ARG A 244 6.95 -16.65 -6.29
C ARG A 244 7.83 -17.65 -7.07
N GLU A 245 7.32 -18.85 -7.34
CA GLU A 245 8.02 -19.92 -8.06
C GLU A 245 7.69 -19.91 -9.57
N MET A 246 6.80 -19.02 -10.03
CA MET A 246 6.29 -19.00 -11.40
C MET A 246 7.43 -18.82 -12.41
N ASP A 247 8.29 -17.84 -12.22
CA ASP A 247 9.41 -17.56 -13.10
C ASP A 247 10.33 -18.78 -13.23
N ARG A 248 10.71 -19.36 -12.09
CA ARG A 248 11.55 -20.56 -12.04
C ARG A 248 10.88 -21.72 -12.78
N HIS A 249 9.59 -21.94 -12.58
CA HIS A 249 8.83 -22.97 -13.29
C HIS A 249 8.88 -22.72 -14.82
N CYS A 250 8.53 -21.51 -15.26
CA CYS A 250 8.43 -21.11 -16.66
C CYS A 250 9.75 -21.24 -17.43
N ILE A 251 10.91 -21.07 -16.78
CA ILE A 251 12.21 -21.20 -17.44
C ILE A 251 12.80 -22.62 -17.37
N THR A 252 12.52 -23.38 -16.30
CA THR A 252 13.21 -24.66 -16.05
C THR A 252 12.39 -25.87 -16.49
N VAL A 253 11.21 -26.05 -15.91
CA VAL A 253 10.46 -27.32 -15.96
C VAL A 253 9.14 -27.21 -16.70
N CYS A 254 8.69 -26.00 -17.05
CA CYS A 254 7.42 -25.83 -17.73
C CYS A 254 7.45 -26.52 -19.11
N PRO A 255 6.45 -27.36 -19.45
CA PRO A 255 6.38 -27.98 -20.78
C PRO A 255 6.10 -26.95 -21.89
N MET A 256 5.59 -25.77 -21.55
CA MET A 256 5.30 -24.70 -22.50
C MET A 256 6.49 -23.76 -22.72
N LYS A 257 7.58 -23.93 -21.95
CA LYS A 257 8.78 -23.09 -22.06
C LYS A 257 9.30 -23.07 -23.50
N VAL A 258 9.71 -21.90 -23.95
CA VAL A 258 10.25 -21.74 -25.30
C VAL A 258 11.70 -22.22 -25.33
N VAL A 259 12.01 -23.11 -26.26
CA VAL A 259 13.36 -23.61 -26.49
C VAL A 259 13.74 -23.47 -27.96
N ASN A 260 15.03 -23.30 -28.22
CA ASN A 260 15.55 -23.33 -29.58
C ASN A 260 15.47 -24.75 -30.13
N CYS A 261 15.19 -24.85 -31.43
CA CYS A 261 15.32 -26.12 -32.15
C CYS A 261 16.74 -26.72 -31.96
N PRO A 262 16.91 -28.03 -31.77
CA PRO A 262 18.26 -28.64 -31.71
C PRO A 262 19.11 -28.36 -32.95
N PHE A 263 18.47 -28.11 -34.09
CA PHE A 263 19.13 -27.72 -35.34
C PHE A 263 19.46 -26.22 -35.42
N TYR A 264 19.34 -25.48 -34.32
CA TYR A 264 19.67 -24.05 -34.27
C TYR A 264 21.11 -23.75 -34.67
N ALA A 265 22.05 -24.59 -34.22
CA ALA A 265 23.46 -24.46 -34.56
C ALA A 265 23.76 -24.60 -36.06
N ILE A 266 22.89 -25.30 -36.81
CA ILE A 266 23.07 -25.51 -38.26
C ILE A 266 22.20 -24.59 -39.13
N GLY A 267 21.35 -23.75 -38.52
CA GLY A 267 20.63 -22.69 -39.23
C GLY A 267 19.14 -22.59 -38.95
N CYS A 268 18.53 -23.55 -38.26
CA CYS A 268 17.10 -23.49 -37.93
C CYS A 268 16.85 -22.45 -36.81
N ARG A 269 16.28 -21.30 -37.14
CA ARG A 269 16.04 -20.21 -36.17
C ARG A 269 14.72 -20.33 -35.40
N SER A 270 14.06 -21.48 -35.44
CA SER A 270 12.78 -21.69 -34.78
C SER A 270 12.94 -21.79 -33.26
N ALA A 271 12.16 -20.99 -32.55
CA ALA A 271 11.96 -21.07 -31.11
C ALA A 271 10.53 -21.59 -30.87
N VAL A 272 10.40 -22.75 -30.24
CA VAL A 272 9.12 -23.44 -30.08
C VAL A 272 8.92 -23.87 -28.63
N SER A 273 7.66 -24.03 -28.20
CA SER A 273 7.38 -24.61 -26.89
C SER A 273 7.97 -26.03 -26.79
N GLN A 274 8.56 -26.36 -25.65
CA GLN A 274 9.22 -27.64 -25.40
C GLN A 274 8.32 -28.84 -25.75
N CYS A 275 7.03 -28.78 -25.43
CA CYS A 275 6.07 -29.85 -25.77
C CYS A 275 5.81 -30.03 -27.28
N MET A 276 6.08 -29.00 -28.09
CA MET A 276 5.87 -29.03 -29.55
C MET A 276 7.15 -29.36 -30.33
N ILE A 277 8.27 -29.60 -29.65
CA ILE A 277 9.57 -29.77 -30.32
C ILE A 277 9.60 -30.96 -31.29
N GLU A 278 9.00 -32.09 -30.91
CA GLU A 278 8.97 -33.30 -31.75
C GLU A 278 8.06 -33.11 -32.97
N LYS A 279 6.97 -32.36 -32.80
CA LYS A 279 6.09 -32.01 -33.92
C LYS A 279 6.83 -31.10 -34.92
N HIS A 280 7.49 -30.04 -34.44
CA HIS A 280 8.31 -29.17 -35.28
C HIS A 280 9.40 -29.95 -36.04
N ARG A 281 10.10 -30.87 -35.37
CA ARG A 281 11.10 -31.74 -36.03
C ARG A 281 10.52 -32.58 -37.16
N SER A 282 9.29 -33.04 -37.00
CA SER A 282 8.61 -33.85 -38.01
C SER A 282 8.11 -33.01 -39.17
N ASP A 283 7.52 -31.85 -38.87
CA ASP A 283 6.91 -30.95 -39.86
C ASP A 283 7.96 -30.19 -40.70
N ASP A 284 9.14 -29.90 -40.13
CA ASP A 284 10.21 -29.10 -40.76
C ASP A 284 11.45 -29.91 -41.18
N ILE A 285 11.31 -31.24 -41.31
CA ILE A 285 12.44 -32.15 -41.58
C ILE A 285 13.22 -31.77 -42.86
N ASP A 286 12.53 -31.34 -43.92
CA ASP A 286 13.12 -30.93 -45.20
C ASP A 286 14.05 -29.72 -45.01
N SER A 287 13.59 -28.75 -44.22
CA SER A 287 14.36 -27.54 -43.87
C SER A 287 15.58 -27.90 -43.01
N HIS A 288 15.40 -28.79 -42.02
CA HIS A 288 16.51 -29.25 -41.17
C HIS A 288 17.59 -29.98 -42.00
N LEU A 289 17.18 -30.84 -42.95
CA LEU A 289 18.08 -31.52 -43.88
C LEU A 289 18.78 -30.54 -44.81
N TRP A 290 18.06 -29.55 -45.33
CA TRP A 290 18.65 -28.52 -46.19
C TRP A 290 19.73 -27.72 -45.46
N HIS A 291 19.46 -27.27 -44.23
CA HIS A 291 20.42 -26.56 -43.39
C HIS A 291 21.67 -27.41 -43.11
N PHE A 292 21.46 -28.71 -42.83
CA PHE A 292 22.55 -29.65 -42.63
C PHE A 292 23.42 -29.81 -43.90
N LEU A 293 22.79 -30.02 -45.06
CA LEU A 293 23.49 -30.17 -46.34
C LEU A 293 24.22 -28.89 -46.74
N LYS A 294 23.63 -27.71 -46.52
CA LYS A 294 24.29 -26.42 -46.75
C LYS A 294 25.54 -26.23 -45.88
N GLY A 295 25.52 -26.74 -44.65
CA GLY A 295 26.68 -26.74 -43.76
C GLY A 295 27.84 -27.61 -44.28
N ILE A 296 27.52 -28.74 -44.92
CA ILE A 296 28.50 -29.68 -45.50
C ILE A 296 29.00 -29.19 -46.86
N TYR A 297 28.08 -28.83 -47.76
CA TYR A 297 28.36 -28.47 -49.15
C TYR A 297 28.27 -26.95 -49.34
N LYS A 298 29.24 -26.22 -48.80
CA LYS A 298 29.24 -24.74 -48.78
C LYS A 298 29.16 -24.08 -50.17
N GLU A 299 29.65 -24.76 -51.20
CA GLU A 299 29.68 -24.25 -52.58
C GLU A 299 28.56 -24.82 -53.46
N ALA A 300 27.70 -25.71 -52.94
CA ALA A 300 26.58 -26.25 -53.72
C ALA A 300 25.50 -25.19 -53.95
N SER A 301 24.87 -25.23 -55.13
CA SER A 301 23.73 -24.36 -55.44
C SER A 301 22.50 -24.74 -54.60
N GLY A 302 21.57 -23.81 -54.41
CA GLY A 302 20.33 -24.07 -53.67
C GLY A 302 19.50 -25.21 -54.27
N ASP A 303 19.47 -25.31 -55.60
CA ASP A 303 18.72 -26.35 -56.32
C ASP A 303 19.36 -27.73 -56.17
N ASP A 304 20.69 -27.82 -56.18
CA ASP A 304 21.41 -29.08 -55.91
C ASP A 304 21.14 -29.59 -54.49
N LEU A 305 21.06 -28.67 -53.52
CA LEU A 305 20.73 -29.01 -52.14
C LEU A 305 19.29 -29.51 -52.03
N ASN A 306 18.33 -28.83 -52.66
CA ASN A 306 16.91 -29.24 -52.68
C ASN A 306 16.73 -30.63 -53.28
N ASN A 307 17.34 -30.90 -54.44
CA ASN A 307 17.30 -32.21 -55.10
C ASN A 307 17.85 -33.33 -54.18
N ARG A 308 18.91 -33.05 -53.42
CA ARG A 308 19.49 -34.01 -52.46
C ARG A 308 18.57 -34.24 -51.27
N VAL A 309 17.89 -33.22 -50.75
CA VAL A 309 16.89 -33.36 -49.68
C VAL A 309 15.78 -34.30 -50.12
N GLU A 310 15.20 -34.08 -51.31
CA GLU A 310 14.13 -34.94 -51.86
C GLU A 310 14.58 -36.40 -51.99
N GLN A 311 15.78 -36.65 -52.53
CA GLN A 311 16.34 -38.00 -52.66
C GLN A 311 16.47 -38.70 -51.29
N ILE A 312 16.98 -38.00 -50.28
CA ILE A 312 17.15 -38.55 -48.92
C ILE A 312 15.79 -38.92 -48.31
N ILE A 313 14.81 -38.02 -48.43
CA ILE A 313 13.46 -38.27 -47.91
C ILE A 313 12.82 -39.47 -48.60
N GLN A 314 12.99 -39.58 -49.92
CA GLN A 314 12.40 -40.67 -50.69
C GLN A 314 12.99 -42.04 -50.33
N VAL A 315 14.29 -42.10 -50.05
CA VAL A 315 14.96 -43.32 -49.56
C VAL A 315 14.52 -43.67 -48.14
N SER A 316 14.29 -42.69 -47.26
CA SER A 316 13.83 -42.93 -45.89
C SER A 316 12.39 -43.46 -45.78
N LYS A 317 11.61 -43.38 -46.86
CA LYS A 317 10.21 -43.83 -46.94
C LYS A 317 10.06 -45.27 -47.47
N GLN A 318 11.16 -45.92 -47.88
CA GLN A 318 11.22 -47.33 -48.31
C GLN A 318 11.64 -48.24 -47.15
#